data_AF-A0A1X7UYJ5-F1
#
_entry.id   AF-A0A1X7UYJ5-F1
#
_cell.length_a   1.000
_cell.length_b   1.000
_cell.length_c   1.000
_cell.angle_alpha   90.00
_cell.angle_beta   90.00
_cell.angle_gamma   90.00
#
_symmetry.space_group_name_H-M   'P 1'
#
loop_
_entity.id
_entity.type
_entity.pdbx_description
1 polymer ?
#
loop_
_entity_poly.entity_id
_entity_poly.type
_entity_poly.pdbx_seq_one_letter_code
_entity_poly.pdbx_strand_id
1 'polypeptide(L)'
;MQGLTTQDIASQVCHISDGAIPNVFAGLETKYLQDKYYLENFTYVVLQLLMELYLKGALLAFLGDNLASHLIGGFKKGKSFALWICRSCIITNESSVECLSEHQCTLQTPEAHEYQCLSLDGPLYSHYSTLYGINRRLILEDVSGFSVVTNLPHDIMHDIYEGVAKKELSLFLTYCTSHGYFTIDKLNKRIQHYDFNCSRPTLIDTTLSTQHAIEIKIRQSESQMLSLLQEILLLIGDTIPYNDEYYHSLLILTKISTIVLCPVISHDLISHLEILVEEKITCFKDLYPSATIITNMHYMVHYAPQLRRLDPLINTWTMRCEAKLSLINFVLNEATLRMFPRLAKAHQLWLYYKLESCNSVFNIDFEFGKKVETILAFESTDIQYAFRRTCTITHIESTIIARHKWFRLQNNIYKIGMFVLTRFDDFEPRNLAKFSLL
;
A
#
# COMPACT_ATOMS: atom_id res chain seq x y z
N MET A 1 -8.22 7.82 44.49
CA MET A 1 -8.32 8.81 43.40
C MET A 1 -8.83 8.06 42.18
N GLN A 2 -10.08 8.33 41.80
CA GLN A 2 -10.76 7.62 40.71
C GLN A 2 -10.17 8.05 39.37
N GLY A 3 -9.87 7.07 38.51
CA GLY A 3 -9.36 7.27 37.16
C GLY A 3 -10.48 7.72 36.23
N LEU A 4 -10.24 8.80 35.49
CA LEU A 4 -11.14 9.32 34.47
C LEU A 4 -11.30 8.30 33.35
N THR A 5 -12.54 8.07 32.94
CA THR A 5 -12.89 7.17 31.84
C THR A 5 -12.80 7.90 30.49
N THR A 6 -12.73 7.16 29.39
CA THR A 6 -12.61 7.69 28.02
C THR A 6 -13.76 8.66 27.64
N GLN A 7 -14.89 8.58 28.34
CA GLN A 7 -16.03 9.49 28.20
C GLN A 7 -15.78 10.87 28.86
N ASP A 8 -14.97 10.92 29.92
CA ASP A 8 -14.60 12.15 30.61
C ASP A 8 -13.58 12.98 29.80
N ILE A 9 -12.82 12.32 28.91
CA ILE A 9 -11.87 12.98 27.99
C ILE A 9 -12.61 13.65 26.82
N ALA A 10 -13.75 13.11 26.40
CA ALA A 10 -14.51 13.64 25.27
C ALA A 10 -15.24 14.96 25.60
N SER A 11 -15.63 15.18 26.86
CA SER A 11 -16.34 16.40 27.28
C SER A 11 -15.42 17.62 27.50
N GLN A 12 -14.14 17.39 27.82
CA GLN A 12 -13.16 18.46 28.04
C GLN A 12 -12.56 19.06 26.75
N VAL A 13 -12.83 18.48 25.58
CA VAL A 13 -12.38 19.00 24.28
C VAL A 13 -13.34 20.07 23.72
N CYS A 14 -14.54 20.23 24.28
CA CYS A 14 -15.55 21.16 23.74
C CYS A 14 -15.46 22.63 24.20
N HIS A 15 -14.52 23.01 25.07
CA HIS A 15 -14.42 24.38 25.58
C HIS A 15 -13.05 25.02 25.35
N ILE A 16 -12.69 25.23 24.08
CA ILE A 16 -11.75 26.30 23.67
C ILE A 16 -12.35 26.97 22.44
N SER A 17 -13.24 27.94 22.69
CA SER A 17 -13.76 28.88 21.70
C SER A 17 -12.74 30.00 21.49
N ASP A 18 -12.11 30.01 20.31
CA ASP A 18 -12.02 31.16 19.40
C ASP A 18 -11.00 30.81 18.30
N GLY A 19 -11.51 30.38 17.15
CA GLY A 19 -10.71 30.06 15.95
C GLY A 19 -10.47 28.56 15.65
N ALA A 20 -11.31 27.66 16.15
CA ALA A 20 -11.15 26.22 15.93
C ALA A 20 -11.31 25.83 14.45
N ILE A 21 -10.22 25.38 13.82
CA ILE A 21 -10.29 24.50 12.65
C ILE A 21 -10.96 23.20 13.14
N PRO A 22 -12.12 22.79 12.59
CA PRO A 22 -12.97 21.73 13.18
C PRO A 22 -12.34 20.34 13.25
N ASN A 23 -11.15 20.14 12.69
CA ASN A 23 -10.44 18.88 12.73
C ASN A 23 -8.96 19.16 12.45
N VAL A 24 -8.04 18.73 13.31
CA VAL A 24 -6.58 18.89 13.08
C VAL A 24 -6.17 18.25 11.74
N PHE A 25 -6.85 17.18 11.34
CA PHE A 25 -6.70 16.54 10.04
C PHE A 25 -7.24 17.40 8.89
N ALA A 26 -8.34 18.14 9.07
CA ALA A 26 -8.89 18.99 8.02
C ALA A 26 -7.94 20.16 7.69
N GLY A 27 -7.27 20.74 8.69
CA GLY A 27 -6.29 21.82 8.47
C GLY A 27 -4.97 21.36 7.86
N LEU A 28 -4.53 20.13 8.14
CA LEU A 28 -3.36 19.50 7.52
C LEU A 28 -3.68 18.99 6.10
N GLU A 29 -4.82 18.33 5.90
CA GLU A 29 -5.34 17.91 4.58
C GLU A 29 -5.47 19.12 3.66
N THR A 30 -6.19 20.17 4.08
CA THR A 30 -6.40 21.34 3.20
C THR A 30 -5.11 22.05 2.88
N LYS A 31 -4.23 22.34 3.84
CA LYS A 31 -3.00 23.11 3.55
C LYS A 31 -1.97 22.30 2.76
N TYR A 32 -1.72 21.05 3.12
CA TYR A 32 -0.77 20.18 2.41
C TYR A 32 -1.28 19.78 1.01
N LEU A 33 -2.57 19.48 0.87
CA LEU A 33 -3.15 19.13 -0.44
C LEU A 33 -3.35 20.37 -1.31
N GLN A 34 -3.66 21.55 -0.75
CA GLN A 34 -3.65 22.81 -1.51
C GLN A 34 -2.23 23.16 -1.97
N ASP A 35 -1.21 23.06 -1.10
CA ASP A 35 0.18 23.30 -1.48
C ASP A 35 0.65 22.31 -2.57
N LYS A 36 0.17 21.05 -2.54
CA LYS A 36 0.41 20.06 -3.60
C LYS A 36 -0.39 20.32 -4.88
N TYR A 37 -1.64 20.78 -4.77
CA TYR A 37 -2.46 21.27 -5.89
C TYR A 37 -1.80 22.48 -6.58
N TYR A 38 -1.10 23.34 -5.83
CA TYR A 38 -0.24 24.37 -6.40
C TYR A 38 0.99 23.76 -7.08
N LEU A 39 1.67 22.76 -6.49
CA LEU A 39 2.83 22.09 -7.12
C LEU A 39 2.49 21.33 -8.41
N GLU A 40 1.30 20.71 -8.52
CA GLU A 40 0.84 20.06 -9.76
C GLU A 40 0.55 21.07 -10.89
N ASN A 41 0.40 22.36 -10.55
CA ASN A 41 0.32 23.48 -11.49
C ASN A 41 1.66 24.22 -11.68
N PHE A 42 2.75 23.80 -11.03
CA PHE A 42 4.10 24.31 -11.28
C PHE A 42 4.85 23.39 -12.26
N THR A 43 4.93 23.83 -13.52
CA THR A 43 6.11 23.59 -14.34
C THR A 43 7.33 24.26 -13.67
N TYR A 44 8.54 23.85 -14.06
CA TYR A 44 9.85 24.43 -13.74
C TYR A 44 10.57 23.90 -12.48
N VAL A 45 11.49 22.96 -12.71
CA VAL A 45 12.77 22.88 -11.99
C VAL A 45 13.85 23.26 -13.00
N VAL A 46 14.46 24.43 -12.85
CA VAL A 46 15.57 24.87 -13.70
C VAL A 46 16.85 24.21 -13.18
N LEU A 47 17.15 23.01 -13.67
CA LEU A 47 18.49 22.44 -13.58
C LEU A 47 19.29 23.03 -14.74
N GLN A 48 20.31 23.83 -14.43
CA GLN A 48 21.17 24.49 -15.41
C GLN A 48 22.14 23.49 -16.06
N LEU A 49 21.59 22.53 -16.79
CA LEU A 49 22.20 21.98 -17.99
C LEU A 49 21.63 22.82 -19.16
N LEU A 50 22.37 23.00 -20.25
CA LEU A 50 22.02 23.87 -21.39
C LEU A 50 20.72 23.48 -22.17
N MET A 51 19.80 22.75 -21.55
CA MET A 51 18.48 22.38 -22.04
C MET A 51 17.46 22.45 -20.89
N GLU A 52 16.37 23.20 -21.06
CA GLU A 52 15.24 23.21 -20.12
C GLU A 52 14.55 21.83 -20.11
N LEU A 53 14.52 21.18 -18.94
CA LEU A 53 13.81 19.91 -18.73
C LEU A 53 12.41 20.19 -18.17
N TYR A 54 11.38 19.90 -18.96
CA TYR A 54 9.97 19.99 -18.53
C TYR A 54 9.54 18.66 -17.89
N LEU A 55 9.42 18.64 -16.57
CA LEU A 55 8.87 17.50 -15.82
C LEU A 55 7.35 17.67 -15.68
N LYS A 56 6.60 16.57 -15.89
CA LYS A 56 5.16 16.48 -15.63
C LYS A 56 4.94 15.47 -14.52
N GLY A 57 4.20 15.86 -13.50
CA GLY A 57 3.79 14.97 -12.40
C GLY A 57 2.32 14.54 -12.55
N ALA A 58 1.96 13.42 -11.93
CA ALA A 58 0.58 12.99 -11.76
C ALA A 58 0.43 12.26 -10.42
N LEU A 59 -0.72 12.41 -9.78
CA LEU A 59 -1.06 11.63 -8.58
C LEU A 59 -1.58 10.25 -8.97
N LEU A 60 -0.73 9.23 -8.84
CA LEU A 60 -1.10 7.86 -9.19
C LEU A 60 -1.98 7.18 -8.13
N ALA A 61 -1.60 7.27 -6.87
CA ALA A 61 -2.30 6.61 -5.77
C ALA A 61 -2.01 7.28 -4.43
N PHE A 62 -2.91 7.10 -3.47
CA PHE A 62 -2.64 7.37 -2.06
C PHE A 62 -2.48 6.05 -1.32
N LEU A 63 -1.33 5.87 -0.65
CA LEU A 63 -0.99 4.62 0.04
C LEU A 63 -1.30 4.75 1.53
N GLY A 64 -2.05 3.81 2.07
CA GLY A 64 -2.40 3.76 3.48
C GLY A 64 -2.98 2.41 3.85
N ASP A 65 -2.93 2.08 5.15
CA ASP A 65 -3.69 0.96 5.69
C ASP A 65 -5.20 1.16 5.41
N ASN A 66 -6.00 0.12 5.64
CA ASN A 66 -7.43 0.21 5.34
C ASN A 66 -8.13 1.33 6.12
N LEU A 67 -7.68 1.62 7.35
CA LEU A 67 -8.29 2.66 8.16
C LEU A 67 -7.93 4.07 7.65
N ALA A 68 -6.67 4.33 7.32
CA ALA A 68 -6.22 5.60 6.75
C ALA A 68 -6.82 5.81 5.36
N SER A 69 -6.84 4.78 4.51
CA SER A 69 -7.45 4.84 3.18
C SER A 69 -8.95 5.15 3.28
N HIS A 70 -9.69 4.53 4.20
CA HIS A 70 -11.09 4.91 4.42
C HIS A 70 -11.24 6.33 4.95
N LEU A 71 -10.40 6.75 5.91
CA LEU A 71 -10.48 8.10 6.47
C LEU A 71 -10.23 9.20 5.43
N ILE A 72 -9.18 9.01 4.62
CA ILE A 72 -8.80 9.97 3.58
C ILE A 72 -9.78 9.92 2.42
N GLY A 73 -10.21 8.74 1.99
CA GLY A 73 -11.24 8.58 0.97
C GLY A 73 -12.61 9.16 1.35
N GLY A 74 -12.77 9.65 2.58
CA GLY A 74 -14.04 10.18 3.07
C GLY A 74 -15.05 9.08 3.44
N PHE A 75 -14.63 7.82 3.47
CA PHE A 75 -15.44 6.68 3.88
C PHE A 75 -15.62 6.61 5.41
N LYS A 76 -16.57 5.79 5.86
CA LYS A 76 -16.79 5.49 7.29
C LYS A 76 -15.68 4.59 7.84
N LYS A 77 -15.24 4.92 9.06
CA LYS A 77 -14.25 4.12 9.79
C LYS A 77 -14.91 2.87 10.37
N GLY A 78 -14.63 1.72 9.79
CA GLY A 78 -14.99 0.42 10.36
C GLY A 78 -16.30 -0.16 9.82
N LYS A 79 -16.33 -1.50 9.79
CA LYS A 79 -17.31 -2.34 9.10
C LYS A 79 -18.71 -2.33 9.74
N SER A 80 -18.82 -1.84 10.98
CA SER A 80 -20.07 -1.84 11.75
C SER A 80 -20.90 -0.56 11.56
N PHE A 81 -20.33 0.47 10.92
CA PHE A 81 -20.98 1.78 10.79
C PHE A 81 -21.48 2.09 9.38
N ALA A 82 -21.20 1.20 8.43
CA ALA A 82 -21.58 1.29 7.03
C ALA A 82 -22.25 -0.02 6.58
N LEU A 83 -23.25 0.09 5.70
CA LEU A 83 -23.83 -1.08 5.04
C LEU A 83 -22.85 -1.63 4.01
N TRP A 84 -22.29 -0.74 3.18
CA TRP A 84 -21.25 -1.11 2.23
C TRP A 84 -19.87 -1.06 2.90
N ILE A 85 -19.19 -2.21 2.92
CA ILE A 85 -17.96 -2.39 3.70
C ILE A 85 -16.68 -2.27 2.88
N CYS A 86 -16.80 -2.21 1.55
CA CYS A 86 -15.68 -2.12 0.63
C CYS A 86 -15.71 -0.80 -0.14
N ARG A 87 -14.53 -0.22 -0.37
CA ARG A 87 -14.36 1.00 -1.18
C ARG A 87 -14.31 0.76 -2.68
N SER A 88 -14.10 -0.48 -3.12
CA SER A 88 -13.95 -0.84 -4.54
C SER A 88 -15.21 -1.47 -5.14
N CYS A 89 -16.08 -2.03 -4.32
CA CYS A 89 -17.34 -2.64 -4.76
C CYS A 89 -18.48 -2.36 -3.79
N ILE A 90 -19.69 -2.59 -4.28
CA ILE A 90 -20.94 -2.50 -3.53
C ILE A 90 -21.18 -3.86 -2.89
N ILE A 91 -20.83 -3.99 -1.62
CA ILE A 91 -20.95 -5.25 -0.88
C ILE A 91 -21.23 -5.04 0.60
N THR A 92 -22.09 -5.90 1.15
CA THR A 92 -22.43 -5.91 2.58
C THR A 92 -21.64 -6.98 3.35
N ASN A 93 -21.69 -6.95 4.67
CA ASN A 93 -21.08 -8.02 5.48
C ASN A 93 -21.69 -9.40 5.13
N GLU A 94 -23.00 -9.47 4.93
CA GLU A 94 -23.70 -10.73 4.63
C GLU A 94 -23.33 -11.27 3.23
N SER A 95 -23.31 -10.39 2.23
CA SER A 95 -23.00 -10.77 0.84
C SER A 95 -21.50 -11.01 0.60
N SER A 96 -20.62 -10.48 1.46
CA SER A 96 -19.17 -10.70 1.35
C SER A 96 -18.74 -12.16 1.50
N VAL A 97 -19.57 -13.00 2.11
CA VAL A 97 -19.35 -14.44 2.28
C VAL A 97 -19.59 -15.23 0.99
N GLU A 98 -20.29 -14.62 0.02
CA GLU A 98 -20.64 -15.23 -1.26
C GLU A 98 -19.90 -14.60 -2.45
N CYS A 99 -19.29 -13.40 -2.32
CA CYS A 99 -18.41 -12.86 -3.36
C CYS A 99 -16.98 -13.41 -3.20
N LEU A 100 -16.68 -14.45 -3.97
CA LEU A 100 -15.41 -15.19 -3.99
C LEU A 100 -14.47 -14.71 -5.12
N SER A 101 -15.02 -14.05 -6.15
CA SER A 101 -14.27 -13.51 -7.29
C SER A 101 -14.80 -12.15 -7.73
N GLU A 102 -14.00 -11.36 -8.47
CA GLU A 102 -14.40 -10.00 -8.87
C GLU A 102 -15.67 -10.03 -9.73
N HIS A 103 -15.81 -11.04 -10.58
CA HIS A 103 -16.96 -11.18 -11.49
C HIS A 103 -18.30 -11.31 -10.75
N GLN A 104 -18.29 -11.71 -9.49
CA GLN A 104 -19.47 -11.79 -8.64
C GLN A 104 -19.77 -10.48 -7.91
N CYS A 105 -18.83 -9.53 -7.94
CA CYS A 105 -18.93 -8.27 -7.24
C CYS A 105 -19.45 -7.16 -8.17
N THR A 106 -20.29 -6.28 -7.63
CA THR A 106 -20.71 -5.06 -8.32
C THR A 106 -19.70 -3.97 -8.03
N LEU A 107 -18.82 -3.67 -8.99
CA LEU A 107 -17.77 -2.67 -8.82
C LEU A 107 -18.35 -1.25 -8.70
N GLN A 108 -17.73 -0.43 -7.85
CA GLN A 108 -18.01 1.01 -7.82
C GLN A 108 -17.32 1.67 -9.01
N THR A 109 -17.92 2.72 -9.55
CA THR A 109 -17.31 3.58 -10.57
C THR A 109 -17.15 5.01 -10.03
N PRO A 110 -16.19 5.80 -10.55
CA PRO A 110 -16.05 7.20 -10.16
C PRO A 110 -17.34 8.00 -10.31
N GLU A 111 -18.12 7.75 -11.37
CA GLU A 111 -19.40 8.43 -11.63
C GLU A 111 -20.46 8.04 -10.60
N ALA A 112 -20.52 6.76 -10.23
CA ALA A 112 -21.43 6.29 -9.20
C ALA A 112 -21.06 6.88 -7.82
N HIS A 113 -19.77 6.95 -7.51
CA HIS A 113 -19.28 7.56 -6.27
C HIS A 113 -19.58 9.06 -6.20
N GLU A 114 -19.44 9.80 -7.31
CA GLU A 114 -19.81 11.21 -7.39
C GLU A 114 -21.31 11.41 -7.09
N TYR A 115 -22.19 10.59 -7.68
CA TYR A 115 -23.62 10.62 -7.39
C TYR A 115 -23.94 10.30 -5.91
N GLN A 116 -23.25 9.32 -5.32
CA GLN A 116 -23.39 8.98 -3.91
C GLN A 116 -22.96 10.15 -3.01
N CYS A 117 -21.88 10.84 -3.36
CA CYS A 117 -21.42 12.03 -2.65
C CYS A 117 -22.46 13.15 -2.70
N LEU A 118 -23.03 13.44 -3.87
CA LEU A 118 -24.10 14.44 -4.02
C LEU A 118 -25.35 14.10 -3.20
N SER A 119 -25.64 12.81 -3.04
CA SER A 119 -26.78 12.34 -2.23
C SER A 119 -26.60 12.60 -0.72
N LEU A 120 -25.38 12.92 -0.27
CA LEU A 120 -25.12 13.33 1.11
C LEU A 120 -25.62 14.75 1.39
N ASP A 121 -25.86 15.56 0.36
CA ASP A 121 -26.36 16.92 0.51
C ASP A 121 -27.86 16.91 0.80
N GLY A 122 -28.22 17.06 2.08
CA GLY A 122 -29.61 17.25 2.48
C GLY A 122 -29.97 16.64 3.83
N PRO A 123 -31.27 16.67 4.19
CA PRO A 123 -31.74 16.22 5.50
C PRO A 123 -31.57 14.71 5.73
N LEU A 124 -31.34 13.93 4.68
CA LEU A 124 -31.14 12.48 4.73
C LEU A 124 -29.65 12.06 4.81
N TYR A 125 -28.73 12.99 5.09
CA TYR A 125 -27.30 12.72 5.22
C TYR A 125 -26.99 11.44 6.01
N SER A 126 -27.55 11.27 7.22
CA SER A 126 -27.27 10.12 8.09
C SER A 126 -27.67 8.77 7.46
N HIS A 127 -28.74 8.77 6.66
CA HIS A 127 -29.20 7.58 5.95
C HIS A 127 -28.23 7.21 4.83
N TYR A 128 -27.97 8.14 3.89
CA TYR A 128 -27.07 7.89 2.76
C TYR A 128 -25.63 7.65 3.19
N SER A 129 -25.17 8.33 4.24
CA SER A 129 -23.85 8.14 4.80
C SER A 129 -23.66 6.72 5.34
N THR A 130 -24.70 6.15 5.95
CA THR A 130 -24.67 4.77 6.45
C THR A 130 -24.87 3.76 5.32
N LEU A 131 -25.75 4.05 4.37
CA LEU A 131 -26.02 3.20 3.21
C LEU A 131 -24.77 3.02 2.34
N TYR A 132 -24.15 4.12 1.93
CA TYR A 132 -22.98 4.11 1.04
C TYR A 132 -21.66 3.94 1.79
N GLY A 133 -21.66 4.14 3.10
CA GLY A 133 -20.43 4.13 3.88
C GLY A 133 -19.54 5.35 3.61
N ILE A 134 -20.12 6.47 3.18
CA ILE A 134 -19.39 7.70 2.82
C ILE A 134 -19.81 8.83 3.77
N ASN A 135 -18.85 9.57 4.31
CA ASN A 135 -19.09 10.76 5.13
C ASN A 135 -18.92 12.05 4.33
N ARG A 136 -18.01 12.07 3.35
CA ARG A 136 -17.71 13.27 2.56
C ARG A 136 -17.04 12.89 1.24
N ARG A 137 -17.17 13.78 0.25
CA ARG A 137 -16.31 13.77 -0.94
C ARG A 137 -14.89 14.20 -0.56
N LEU A 138 -13.88 13.54 -1.12
CA LEU A 138 -12.48 13.89 -0.92
C LEU A 138 -12.02 14.97 -1.91
N ILE A 139 -11.24 15.94 -1.44
CA ILE A 139 -10.69 17.03 -2.28
C ILE A 139 -9.74 16.55 -3.39
N LEU A 140 -9.09 15.40 -3.21
CA LEU A 140 -8.23 14.80 -4.23
C LEU A 140 -8.99 14.33 -5.47
N GLU A 141 -10.32 14.17 -5.40
CA GLU A 141 -11.15 13.91 -6.60
C GLU A 141 -11.12 15.07 -7.60
N ASP A 142 -10.66 16.26 -7.20
CA ASP A 142 -10.47 17.39 -8.11
C ASP A 142 -9.15 17.29 -8.90
N VAL A 143 -8.26 16.37 -8.52
CA VAL A 143 -7.02 16.09 -9.26
C VAL A 143 -7.33 15.25 -10.49
N SER A 144 -6.92 15.73 -11.66
CA SER A 144 -7.19 15.06 -12.93
C SER A 144 -6.64 13.63 -12.93
N GLY A 145 -7.52 12.65 -13.17
CA GLY A 145 -7.17 11.23 -13.24
C GLY A 145 -7.10 10.51 -11.88
N PHE A 146 -7.40 11.19 -10.77
CA PHE A 146 -7.51 10.57 -9.46
C PHE A 146 -8.97 10.30 -9.09
N SER A 147 -9.27 9.11 -8.58
CA SER A 147 -10.53 8.81 -7.90
C SER A 147 -10.32 7.92 -6.68
N VAL A 148 -11.08 8.14 -5.61
CA VAL A 148 -10.95 7.36 -4.36
C VAL A 148 -11.32 5.90 -4.55
N VAL A 149 -12.18 5.60 -5.52
CA VAL A 149 -12.60 4.23 -5.84
C VAL A 149 -11.47 3.45 -6.50
N THR A 150 -10.63 4.14 -7.28
CA THR A 150 -9.63 3.49 -8.14
C THR A 150 -8.18 3.67 -7.71
N ASN A 151 -7.87 4.74 -6.97
CA ASN A 151 -6.52 5.18 -6.61
C ASN A 151 -6.24 5.11 -5.10
N LEU A 152 -7.12 4.44 -4.33
CA LEU A 152 -6.88 4.01 -2.95
C LEU A 152 -6.67 2.49 -2.89
N PRO A 153 -5.47 2.00 -3.28
CA PRO A 153 -5.17 0.57 -3.33
C PRO A 153 -5.46 -0.14 -2.00
N HIS A 154 -5.83 -1.41 -2.09
CA HIS A 154 -5.80 -2.37 -0.98
C HIS A 154 -4.36 -2.70 -0.63
N ASP A 155 -4.04 -2.65 0.65
CA ASP A 155 -2.68 -2.82 1.13
C ASP A 155 -2.44 -4.28 1.51
N ILE A 156 -1.73 -4.97 0.61
CA ILE A 156 -1.37 -6.38 0.78
C ILE A 156 -0.65 -6.66 2.10
N MET A 157 0.04 -5.67 2.69
CA MET A 157 0.72 -5.87 3.96
C MET A 157 -0.29 -6.15 5.08
N HIS A 158 -1.23 -5.23 5.28
CA HIS A 158 -2.24 -5.33 6.33
C HIS A 158 -3.30 -6.39 5.99
N ASP A 159 -3.65 -6.52 4.71
CA ASP A 159 -4.64 -7.49 4.28
C ASP A 159 -4.15 -8.92 4.52
N ILE A 160 -2.97 -9.27 4.01
CA ILE A 160 -2.44 -10.63 4.12
C ILE A 160 -1.80 -10.85 5.49
N TYR A 161 -0.78 -10.07 5.88
CA TYR A 161 0.06 -10.42 7.02
C TYR A 161 -0.54 -10.03 8.37
N GLU A 162 -1.23 -8.89 8.46
CA GLU A 162 -1.96 -8.55 9.69
C GLU A 162 -3.31 -9.31 9.78
N GLY A 163 -3.96 -9.53 8.62
CA GLY A 163 -5.27 -10.14 8.50
C GLY A 163 -5.24 -11.64 8.19
N VAL A 164 -5.28 -11.98 6.90
CA VAL A 164 -5.60 -13.33 6.40
C VAL A 164 -4.63 -14.39 6.92
N ALA A 165 -3.33 -14.19 6.76
CA ALA A 165 -2.29 -15.12 7.18
C ALA A 165 -2.27 -15.31 8.69
N LYS A 166 -2.42 -14.22 9.45
CA LYS A 166 -2.50 -14.31 10.91
C LYS A 166 -3.69 -15.15 11.34
N LYS A 167 -4.87 -14.93 10.74
CA LYS A 167 -6.11 -15.65 11.08
C LYS A 167 -6.03 -17.12 10.68
N GLU A 168 -5.64 -17.39 9.44
CA GLU A 168 -5.58 -18.76 8.94
C GLU A 168 -4.51 -19.58 9.63
N LEU A 169 -3.28 -19.06 9.76
CA LEU A 169 -2.19 -19.81 10.38
C LEU A 169 -2.53 -20.15 11.84
N SER A 170 -3.19 -19.23 12.53
CA SER A 170 -3.69 -19.41 13.89
C SER A 170 -4.67 -20.59 14.00
N LEU A 171 -5.66 -20.68 13.11
CA LEU A 171 -6.58 -21.83 13.01
C LEU A 171 -5.88 -23.12 12.57
N PHE A 172 -4.99 -23.02 11.59
CA PHE A 172 -4.24 -24.14 11.04
C PHE A 172 -3.30 -24.79 12.08
N LEU A 173 -2.62 -23.99 12.90
CA LEU A 173 -1.80 -24.50 14.00
C LEU A 173 -2.65 -25.17 15.08
N THR A 174 -3.85 -24.63 15.39
CA THR A 174 -4.80 -25.27 16.29
C THR A 174 -5.26 -26.63 15.74
N TYR A 175 -5.54 -26.70 14.44
CA TYR A 175 -5.86 -27.95 13.75
C TYR A 175 -4.71 -28.98 13.84
N CYS A 176 -3.49 -28.60 13.48
CA CYS A 176 -2.34 -29.51 13.48
C CYS A 176 -2.02 -30.06 14.88
N THR A 177 -2.15 -29.22 15.90
CA THR A 177 -1.89 -29.61 17.29
C THR A 177 -2.97 -30.53 17.84
N SER A 178 -4.25 -30.30 17.50
CA SER A 178 -5.36 -31.17 17.90
C SER A 178 -5.31 -32.54 17.22
N HIS A 179 -4.80 -32.61 15.99
CA HIS A 179 -4.60 -33.85 15.23
C HIS A 179 -3.28 -34.56 15.57
N GLY A 180 -2.45 -33.96 16.43
CA GLY A 180 -1.20 -34.56 16.90
C GLY A 180 -0.08 -34.60 15.86
N TYR A 181 -0.13 -33.77 14.81
CA TYR A 181 0.91 -33.73 13.77
C TYR A 181 2.24 -33.21 14.33
N PHE A 182 2.17 -32.18 15.17
CA PHE A 182 3.31 -31.67 15.93
C PHE A 182 2.85 -30.86 17.14
N THR A 183 3.78 -30.55 18.04
CA THR A 183 3.56 -29.61 19.16
C THR A 183 4.10 -28.22 18.82
N ILE A 184 3.53 -27.18 19.42
CA ILE A 184 4.04 -25.82 19.25
C ILE A 184 5.49 -25.70 19.76
N ASP A 185 5.89 -26.45 20.77
CA ASP A 185 7.29 -26.48 21.21
C ASP A 185 8.23 -27.02 20.12
N LYS A 186 7.80 -28.03 19.35
CA LYS A 186 8.56 -28.56 18.22
C LYS A 186 8.66 -27.52 17.10
N LEU A 187 7.56 -26.83 16.79
CA LEU A 187 7.56 -25.73 15.81
C LEU A 187 8.46 -24.56 16.27
N ASN A 188 8.36 -24.14 17.53
CA ASN A 188 9.19 -23.08 18.11
C ASN A 188 10.68 -23.43 18.07
N LYS A 189 11.05 -24.70 18.32
CA LYS A 189 12.43 -25.16 18.13
C LYS A 189 12.87 -25.04 16.68
N ARG A 190 12.01 -25.36 15.70
CA ARG A 190 12.33 -25.18 14.28
C ARG A 190 12.50 -23.71 13.93
N ILE A 191 11.57 -22.83 14.34
CA ILE A 191 11.67 -21.37 14.15
C ILE A 191 12.97 -20.83 14.76
N GLN A 192 13.34 -21.27 15.97
CA GLN A 192 14.54 -20.81 16.65
C GLN A 192 15.84 -21.14 15.89
N HIS A 193 15.90 -22.31 15.25
CA HIS A 193 17.10 -22.80 14.57
C HIS A 193 17.10 -22.54 13.06
N TYR A 194 15.99 -22.06 12.50
CA TYR A 194 15.90 -21.73 11.09
C TYR A 194 16.62 -20.41 10.77
N ASP A 195 17.29 -20.38 9.63
CA ASP A 195 18.01 -19.21 9.15
C ASP A 195 17.11 -18.37 8.25
N PHE A 196 16.39 -17.43 8.85
CA PHE A 196 15.52 -16.51 8.12
C PHE A 196 16.33 -15.40 7.46
N ASN A 197 16.09 -15.17 6.17
CA ASN A 197 16.70 -14.07 5.42
C ASN A 197 16.19 -12.67 5.85
N CYS A 198 15.02 -12.63 6.50
CA CYS A 198 14.28 -11.43 6.85
C CYS A 198 14.04 -11.34 8.39
N SER A 199 13.09 -10.50 8.82
CA SER A 199 12.69 -10.37 10.23
C SER A 199 12.36 -11.73 10.85
N ARG A 200 13.22 -12.22 11.76
CA ARG A 200 13.00 -13.49 12.45
C ARG A 200 11.66 -13.48 13.21
N PRO A 201 10.77 -14.46 12.98
CA PRO A 201 9.53 -14.61 13.75
C PRO A 201 9.83 -14.79 15.24
N THR A 202 8.98 -14.21 16.09
CA THR A 202 8.99 -14.51 17.53
C THR A 202 8.50 -15.94 17.78
N LEU A 203 8.84 -16.50 18.94
CA LEU A 203 8.30 -17.78 19.35
C LEU A 203 6.79 -17.65 19.63
N ILE A 204 6.03 -18.66 19.22
CA ILE A 204 4.58 -18.71 19.42
C ILE A 204 4.34 -19.07 20.89
N ASP A 205 3.71 -18.15 21.63
CA ASP A 205 3.45 -18.32 23.06
C ASP A 205 2.26 -19.27 23.29
N THR A 206 2.54 -20.39 23.95
CA THR A 206 1.56 -21.41 24.32
C THR A 206 0.87 -21.12 25.65
N THR A 207 1.39 -20.23 26.49
CA THR A 207 0.84 -19.94 27.83
C THR A 207 -0.51 -19.24 27.77
N LEU A 208 -0.79 -18.57 26.65
CA LEU A 208 -2.08 -17.94 26.35
C LEU A 208 -3.10 -18.91 25.75
N SER A 209 -2.66 -20.11 25.38
CA SER A 209 -3.50 -21.20 24.89
C SER A 209 -3.87 -22.07 26.08
N THR A 210 -4.86 -21.63 26.88
CA THR A 210 -5.46 -22.50 27.90
C THR A 210 -5.96 -23.79 27.25
N GLN A 211 -6.13 -24.87 28.02
CA GLN A 211 -6.66 -26.16 27.53
C GLN A 211 -8.05 -26.07 26.84
N HIS A 212 -8.67 -24.88 26.83
CA HIS A 212 -9.93 -24.53 26.18
C HIS A 212 -9.81 -23.39 25.17
N ALA A 213 -8.60 -23.01 24.76
CA ALA A 213 -8.43 -21.97 23.76
C ALA A 213 -8.95 -22.46 22.39
N ILE A 214 -9.91 -21.73 21.86
CA ILE A 214 -10.54 -21.99 20.55
C ILE A 214 -9.51 -21.86 19.42
N GLU A 215 -8.44 -21.08 19.63
CA GLU A 215 -7.50 -20.70 18.58
C GLU A 215 -6.13 -20.27 19.18
N ILE A 216 -5.02 -20.70 18.54
CA ILE A 216 -3.64 -20.37 18.97
C ILE A 216 -3.29 -18.94 18.56
N LYS A 217 -3.06 -18.06 19.53
CA LYS A 217 -2.77 -16.65 19.23
C LYS A 217 -1.35 -16.45 18.71
N ILE A 218 -1.24 -15.98 17.47
CA ILE A 218 0.03 -15.59 16.85
C ILE A 218 0.30 -14.09 17.07
N ARG A 219 1.42 -13.76 17.71
CA ARG A 219 1.88 -12.38 17.95
C ARG A 219 3.15 -12.08 17.15
N GLN A 220 2.97 -11.75 15.88
CA GLN A 220 4.03 -11.32 14.97
C GLN A 220 3.72 -9.90 14.49
N SER A 221 4.76 -9.11 14.23
CA SER A 221 4.64 -7.97 13.31
C SER A 221 4.41 -8.47 11.88
N GLU A 222 3.98 -7.59 10.98
CA GLU A 222 3.70 -7.89 9.59
C GLU A 222 4.94 -8.45 8.88
N SER A 223 6.12 -7.86 9.14
CA SER A 223 7.40 -8.34 8.59
C SER A 223 7.79 -9.74 9.09
N GLN A 224 7.46 -10.05 10.34
CA GLN A 224 7.69 -11.37 10.93
C GLN A 224 6.68 -12.39 10.42
N MET A 225 5.41 -11.99 10.24
CA MET A 225 4.38 -12.86 9.67
C MET A 225 4.69 -13.18 8.20
N LEU A 226 5.16 -12.20 7.42
CA LEU A 226 5.68 -12.43 6.07
C LEU A 226 6.77 -13.50 6.07
N SER A 227 7.79 -13.32 6.92
CA SER A 227 8.91 -14.26 7.03
C SER A 227 8.45 -15.65 7.47
N LEU A 228 7.50 -15.72 8.42
CA LEU A 228 6.92 -16.97 8.87
C LEU A 228 6.14 -17.66 7.73
N LEU A 229 5.26 -16.93 7.03
CA LEU A 229 4.42 -17.49 5.97
C LEU A 229 5.25 -18.00 4.78
N GLN A 230 6.35 -17.33 4.43
CA GLN A 230 7.24 -17.77 3.35
C GLN A 230 7.92 -19.11 3.66
N GLU A 231 8.30 -19.32 4.91
CA GLU A 231 9.11 -20.47 5.32
C GLU A 231 8.29 -21.57 6.02
N ILE A 232 7.01 -21.30 6.36
CA ILE A 232 6.20 -22.20 7.20
C ILE A 232 6.12 -23.60 6.59
N LEU A 233 5.98 -23.70 5.27
CA LEU A 233 5.86 -24.97 4.57
C LEU A 233 7.10 -25.85 4.75
N LEU A 234 8.29 -25.24 4.77
CA LEU A 234 9.55 -25.93 5.03
C LEU A 234 9.68 -26.31 6.50
N LEU A 235 9.12 -25.50 7.41
CA LEU A 235 9.15 -25.75 8.84
C LEU A 235 8.23 -26.89 9.29
N ILE A 236 7.18 -27.23 8.54
CA ILE A 236 6.18 -28.23 8.99
C ILE A 236 5.83 -29.29 7.95
N GLY A 237 6.24 -29.16 6.70
CA GLY A 237 5.81 -30.03 5.60
C GLY A 237 6.13 -31.51 5.80
N ASP A 238 7.21 -31.84 6.53
CA ASP A 238 7.57 -33.22 6.86
C ASP A 238 6.67 -33.86 7.94
N THR A 239 5.83 -33.07 8.61
CA THR A 239 4.98 -33.53 9.73
C THR A 239 3.52 -33.70 9.34
N ILE A 240 3.14 -33.31 8.13
CA ILE A 240 1.75 -33.26 7.68
C ILE A 240 1.51 -34.34 6.60
N PRO A 241 0.36 -35.02 6.60
CA PRO A 241 0.00 -35.96 5.54
C PRO A 241 -0.07 -35.32 4.14
N TYR A 242 0.27 -36.08 3.09
CA TYR A 242 0.34 -35.58 1.71
C TYR A 242 -0.98 -35.01 1.14
N ASN A 243 -2.15 -35.47 1.61
CA ASN A 243 -3.47 -35.07 1.10
C ASN A 243 -4.29 -34.29 2.14
N ASP A 244 -3.62 -33.52 2.98
CA ASP A 244 -4.28 -32.71 3.99
C ASP A 244 -4.87 -31.43 3.37
N GLU A 245 -6.20 -31.28 3.43
CA GLU A 245 -6.93 -30.16 2.82
C GLU A 245 -6.62 -28.82 3.50
N TYR A 246 -6.36 -28.81 4.81
CA TYR A 246 -5.98 -27.62 5.57
C TYR A 246 -4.60 -27.13 5.15
N TYR A 247 -3.67 -28.06 4.90
CA TYR A 247 -2.35 -27.75 4.38
C TYR A 247 -2.39 -27.28 2.93
N HIS A 248 -3.24 -27.86 2.08
CA HIS A 248 -3.49 -27.36 0.73
C HIS A 248 -4.02 -25.91 0.74
N SER A 249 -4.95 -25.61 1.64
CA SER A 249 -5.44 -24.24 1.85
C SER A 249 -4.31 -23.28 2.22
N LEU A 250 -3.41 -23.67 3.13
CA LEU A 250 -2.23 -22.88 3.49
C LEU A 250 -1.26 -22.72 2.30
N LEU A 251 -1.04 -23.78 1.51
CA LEU A 251 -0.23 -23.74 0.29
C LEU A 251 -0.76 -22.69 -0.68
N ILE A 252 -2.08 -22.62 -0.92
CA ILE A 252 -2.69 -21.59 -1.76
C ILE A 252 -2.37 -20.19 -1.23
N LEU A 253 -2.48 -19.97 0.08
CA LEU A 253 -2.16 -18.66 0.69
C LEU A 253 -0.70 -18.26 0.44
N THR A 254 0.25 -19.21 0.56
CA THR A 254 1.66 -18.93 0.26
C THR A 254 1.91 -18.62 -1.21
N LYS A 255 1.17 -19.26 -2.14
CA LYS A 255 1.23 -18.96 -3.58
C LYS A 255 0.71 -17.55 -3.86
N ILE A 256 -0.44 -17.19 -3.30
CA ILE A 256 -0.99 -15.82 -3.39
C ILE A 256 0.04 -14.80 -2.90
N SER A 257 0.57 -15.02 -1.68
CA SER A 257 1.62 -14.18 -1.08
C SER A 257 2.82 -14.01 -2.02
N THR A 258 3.30 -15.11 -2.62
CA THR A 258 4.42 -15.07 -3.57
C THR A 258 4.11 -14.23 -4.80
N ILE A 259 2.92 -14.39 -5.39
CA ILE A 259 2.51 -13.65 -6.58
C ILE A 259 2.39 -12.15 -6.30
N VAL A 260 1.74 -11.75 -5.20
CA VAL A 260 1.53 -10.32 -4.89
C VAL A 260 2.83 -9.58 -4.54
N LEU A 261 3.87 -10.32 -4.13
CA LEU A 261 5.20 -9.78 -3.86
C LEU A 261 6.11 -9.70 -5.10
N CYS A 262 5.68 -10.25 -6.25
CA CYS A 262 6.49 -10.20 -7.47
C CYS A 262 6.70 -8.75 -7.92
N PRO A 263 7.95 -8.28 -8.13
CA PRO A 263 8.23 -6.91 -8.58
C PRO A 263 7.91 -6.70 -10.07
N VAL A 264 7.69 -7.79 -10.81
CA VAL A 264 7.29 -7.82 -12.23
C VAL A 264 6.33 -8.99 -12.39
N ILE A 265 5.20 -8.77 -13.06
CA ILE A 265 4.13 -9.76 -13.18
C ILE A 265 3.63 -9.85 -14.62
N SER A 266 3.33 -11.06 -15.09
CA SER A 266 2.72 -11.28 -16.40
C SER A 266 1.19 -11.29 -16.30
N HIS A 267 0.49 -11.00 -17.39
CA HIS A 267 -0.98 -11.07 -17.43
C HIS A 267 -1.52 -12.47 -17.08
N ASP A 268 -0.83 -13.54 -17.50
CA ASP A 268 -1.22 -14.91 -17.15
C ASP A 268 -1.16 -15.16 -15.64
N LEU A 269 -0.16 -14.58 -14.95
CA LEU A 269 -0.03 -14.71 -13.50
C LEU A 269 -1.11 -13.90 -12.76
N ILE A 270 -1.56 -12.78 -13.33
CA ILE A 270 -2.71 -12.02 -12.82
C ILE A 270 -3.99 -12.87 -12.92
N SER A 271 -4.24 -13.52 -14.05
CA SER A 271 -5.40 -14.41 -14.18
C SER A 271 -5.31 -15.65 -13.28
N HIS A 272 -4.10 -16.18 -13.08
CA HIS A 272 -3.89 -17.27 -12.13
C HIS A 272 -4.17 -16.83 -10.68
N LEU A 273 -3.81 -15.59 -10.32
CA LEU A 273 -4.11 -15.04 -8.99
C LEU A 273 -5.62 -14.99 -8.71
N GLU A 274 -6.46 -14.65 -9.70
CA GLU A 274 -7.92 -14.64 -9.56
C GLU A 274 -8.46 -16.01 -9.15
N ILE A 275 -7.99 -17.06 -9.84
CA ILE A 275 -8.36 -18.45 -9.55
C ILE A 275 -7.90 -18.84 -8.15
N LEU A 276 -6.65 -18.52 -7.78
CA LEU A 276 -6.11 -18.85 -6.47
C LEU A 276 -6.88 -18.13 -5.35
N VAL A 277 -7.28 -16.86 -5.54
CA VAL A 277 -8.07 -16.12 -4.54
C VAL A 277 -9.45 -16.74 -4.36
N GLU A 278 -10.12 -17.10 -5.45
CA GLU A 278 -11.42 -17.78 -5.39
C GLU A 278 -11.31 -19.14 -4.68
N GLU A 279 -10.33 -19.96 -5.05
CA GLU A 279 -10.05 -21.25 -4.41
C GLU A 279 -9.72 -21.06 -2.93
N LYS A 280 -8.93 -20.04 -2.60
CA LYS A 280 -8.53 -19.71 -1.22
C LYS A 280 -9.71 -19.41 -0.32
N ILE A 281 -10.62 -18.55 -0.76
CA ILE A 281 -11.78 -18.14 0.04
C ILE A 281 -12.76 -19.31 0.15
N THR A 282 -12.96 -20.08 -0.92
CA THR A 282 -13.77 -21.31 -0.92
C THR A 282 -13.24 -22.32 0.10
N CYS A 283 -11.95 -22.68 0.02
CA CYS A 283 -11.33 -23.61 0.97
C CYS A 283 -11.43 -23.10 2.41
N PHE A 284 -11.24 -21.79 2.65
CA PHE A 284 -11.35 -21.24 4.00
C PHE A 284 -12.77 -21.39 4.57
N LYS A 285 -13.81 -21.11 3.75
CA LYS A 285 -15.21 -21.24 4.14
C LYS A 285 -15.58 -22.69 4.48
N ASP A 286 -15.13 -23.63 3.66
CA ASP A 286 -15.45 -25.05 3.83
C ASP A 286 -14.71 -25.68 5.02
N LEU A 287 -13.43 -25.35 5.20
CA LEU A 287 -12.56 -25.96 6.22
C LEU A 287 -12.72 -25.34 7.61
N TYR A 288 -13.15 -24.06 7.68
CA TYR A 288 -13.32 -23.32 8.93
C TYR A 288 -14.74 -22.73 9.06
N PRO A 289 -15.80 -23.56 9.07
CA PRO A 289 -17.19 -23.07 9.02
C PRO A 289 -17.61 -22.26 10.25
N SER A 290 -16.94 -22.44 11.39
CA SER A 290 -17.19 -21.65 12.61
C SER A 290 -16.39 -20.35 12.66
N ALA A 291 -15.45 -20.13 11.73
CA ALA A 291 -14.66 -18.92 11.68
C ALA A 291 -15.35 -17.85 10.82
N THR A 292 -15.31 -16.61 11.28
CA THR A 292 -15.80 -15.47 10.50
C THR A 292 -14.85 -15.16 9.36
N ILE A 293 -15.39 -15.04 8.13
CA ILE A 293 -14.66 -14.46 7.01
C ILE A 293 -14.42 -12.98 7.30
N ILE A 294 -13.15 -12.60 7.39
CA ILE A 294 -12.75 -11.21 7.62
C ILE A 294 -12.74 -10.44 6.30
N THR A 295 -13.12 -9.16 6.31
CA THR A 295 -13.09 -8.33 5.09
C THR A 295 -11.72 -8.25 4.41
N ASN A 296 -10.61 -8.48 5.13
CA ASN A 296 -9.29 -8.55 4.50
C ASN A 296 -9.21 -9.70 3.48
N MET A 297 -9.97 -10.79 3.67
CA MET A 297 -10.10 -11.85 2.66
C MET A 297 -10.85 -11.35 1.43
N HIS A 298 -11.92 -10.58 1.64
CA HIS A 298 -12.66 -9.96 0.54
C HIS A 298 -11.78 -8.97 -0.25
N TYR A 299 -10.87 -8.23 0.39
CA TYR A 299 -9.97 -7.33 -0.33
C TYR A 299 -9.06 -8.05 -1.33
N MET A 300 -8.72 -9.32 -1.10
CA MET A 300 -7.95 -10.13 -2.06
C MET A 300 -8.65 -10.27 -3.41
N VAL A 301 -9.99 -10.21 -3.45
CA VAL A 301 -10.78 -10.26 -4.68
C VAL A 301 -10.42 -9.10 -5.62
N HIS A 302 -9.96 -7.97 -5.06
CA HIS A 302 -9.60 -6.77 -5.82
C HIS A 302 -8.11 -6.73 -6.24
N TYR A 303 -7.31 -7.75 -5.93
CA TYR A 303 -5.86 -7.75 -6.21
C TYR A 303 -5.52 -7.80 -7.70
N ALA A 304 -6.12 -8.71 -8.47
CA ALA A 304 -5.88 -8.78 -9.90
C ALA A 304 -6.31 -7.51 -10.67
N PRO A 305 -7.48 -6.92 -10.39
CA PRO A 305 -7.89 -5.61 -10.93
C PRO A 305 -6.92 -4.48 -10.56
N GLN A 306 -6.44 -4.47 -9.31
CA GLN A 306 -5.46 -3.50 -8.84
C GLN A 306 -4.12 -3.66 -9.58
N LEU A 307 -3.66 -4.90 -9.79
CA LEU A 307 -2.47 -5.21 -10.59
C LEU A 307 -2.56 -4.71 -12.03
N ARG A 308 -3.73 -4.86 -12.66
CA ARG A 308 -3.95 -4.36 -14.02
C ARG A 308 -3.93 -2.83 -14.12
N ARG A 309 -4.21 -2.12 -13.01
CA ARG A 309 -4.33 -0.66 -12.98
C ARG A 309 -3.09 0.05 -12.48
N LEU A 310 -2.47 -0.46 -11.42
CA LEU A 310 -1.42 0.21 -10.64
C LEU A 310 -0.06 -0.51 -10.72
N ASP A 311 0.07 -1.51 -11.59
CA ASP A 311 1.26 -2.36 -11.69
C ASP A 311 1.47 -3.19 -10.38
N PRO A 312 2.63 -3.85 -10.15
CA PRO A 312 2.82 -4.75 -9.01
C PRO A 312 2.44 -4.20 -7.63
N LEU A 313 1.69 -4.99 -6.86
CA LEU A 313 1.11 -4.59 -5.57
C LEU A 313 2.16 -4.21 -4.52
N ILE A 314 3.36 -4.81 -4.59
CA ILE A 314 4.49 -4.47 -3.74
C ILE A 314 4.91 -2.99 -3.83
N ASN A 315 4.58 -2.29 -4.93
CA ASN A 315 4.86 -0.87 -5.07
C ASN A 315 3.80 0.01 -4.39
N THR A 316 2.67 -0.57 -3.98
CA THR A 316 1.52 0.13 -3.37
C THR A 316 1.27 -0.26 -1.91
N TRP A 317 2.06 -1.19 -1.35
CA TRP A 317 1.94 -1.58 0.05
C TRP A 317 2.57 -0.55 1.00
N THR A 318 2.23 -0.62 2.29
CA THR A 318 2.70 0.39 3.26
C THR A 318 3.86 -0.06 4.16
N MET A 319 4.49 -1.20 3.90
CA MET A 319 5.56 -1.74 4.76
C MET A 319 6.72 -0.77 4.97
N ARG A 320 7.10 -0.01 3.94
CA ARG A 320 8.16 1.02 4.03
C ARG A 320 7.70 2.26 4.80
N CYS A 321 6.42 2.62 4.69
CA CYS A 321 5.82 3.71 5.46
C CYS A 321 5.86 3.40 6.97
N GLU A 322 5.48 2.17 7.36
CA GLU A 322 5.55 1.72 8.76
C GLU A 322 6.98 1.63 9.29
N ALA A 323 7.93 1.13 8.48
CA ALA A 323 9.35 1.13 8.84
C ALA A 323 9.87 2.55 9.14
N LYS A 324 9.44 3.54 8.35
CA LYS A 324 9.77 4.96 8.55
C LYS A 324 9.11 5.54 9.81
N LEU A 325 7.86 5.19 10.06
CA LEU A 325 7.15 5.58 11.28
C LEU A 325 7.77 4.96 12.54
N SER A 326 8.29 3.74 12.46
CA SER A 326 9.01 3.10 13.57
C SER A 326 10.23 3.90 14.02
N LEU A 327 11.00 4.48 13.08
CA LEU A 327 12.12 5.38 13.42
C LEU A 327 11.64 6.61 14.19
N ILE A 328 10.53 7.19 13.76
CA ILE A 328 9.88 8.33 14.44
C ILE A 328 9.44 7.91 15.86
N ASN A 329 8.78 6.75 15.99
CA ASN A 329 8.31 6.23 17.27
C ASN A 329 9.48 5.92 18.23
N PHE A 330 10.62 5.47 17.72
CA PHE A 330 11.83 5.29 18.52
C PHE A 330 12.30 6.61 19.14
N VAL A 331 12.28 7.72 18.38
CA VAL A 331 12.60 9.06 18.89
C VAL A 331 11.52 9.56 19.88
N LEU A 332 10.27 9.15 19.71
CA LEU A 332 9.13 9.55 20.53
C LEU A 332 8.89 8.69 21.77
N ASN A 333 9.60 7.57 21.98
CA ASN A 333 9.45 6.77 23.20
C ASN A 333 9.81 7.54 24.49
N GLU A 334 10.34 8.77 24.38
CA GLU A 334 10.52 9.71 25.49
C GLU A 334 9.51 10.89 25.52
N ALA A 335 8.53 10.96 24.61
CA ALA A 335 7.62 12.12 24.53
C ALA A 335 6.18 11.82 24.06
N THR A 336 5.25 12.67 24.52
CA THR A 336 3.79 12.52 24.31
C THR A 336 3.33 12.63 22.84
N LEU A 337 2.20 11.98 22.52
CA LEU A 337 1.48 12.01 21.21
C LEU A 337 1.29 13.41 20.58
N ARG A 338 1.41 14.50 21.35
CA ARG A 338 1.31 15.88 20.86
C ARG A 338 2.48 16.31 19.96
N MET A 339 3.57 15.54 19.93
CA MET A 339 4.76 15.87 19.13
C MET A 339 4.71 15.39 17.68
N PHE A 340 3.79 14.50 17.31
CA PHE A 340 3.68 13.97 15.95
C PHE A 340 3.60 15.05 14.86
N PRO A 341 2.75 16.11 14.96
CA PRO A 341 2.69 17.14 13.93
C PRO A 341 3.98 17.95 13.81
N ARG A 342 4.66 18.19 14.92
CA ARG A 342 5.95 18.93 14.94
C ARG A 342 7.05 18.09 14.31
N LEU A 343 7.09 16.80 14.62
CA LEU A 343 8.07 15.87 14.06
C LEU A 343 7.82 15.61 12.58
N ALA A 344 6.57 15.49 12.15
CA ALA A 344 6.20 15.41 10.74
C ALA A 344 6.67 16.66 10.00
N LYS A 345 6.41 17.86 10.54
CA LYS A 345 6.90 19.12 9.98
C LYS A 345 8.43 19.20 9.95
N ALA A 346 9.11 18.79 11.02
CA ALA A 346 10.56 18.77 11.08
C ALA A 346 11.16 17.80 10.05
N HIS A 347 10.57 16.61 9.91
CA HIS A 347 10.95 15.64 8.89
C HIS A 347 10.71 16.19 7.47
N GLN A 348 9.58 16.85 7.21
CA GLN A 348 9.30 17.51 5.93
C GLN A 348 10.32 18.60 5.62
N LEU A 349 10.66 19.45 6.59
CA LEU A 349 11.69 20.49 6.44
C LEU A 349 13.09 19.90 6.23
N TRP A 350 13.41 18.80 6.90
CA TRP A 350 14.67 18.07 6.67
C TRP A 350 14.72 17.49 5.26
N LEU A 351 13.62 16.89 4.79
CA LEU A 351 13.53 16.36 3.43
C LEU A 351 13.69 17.49 2.41
N TYR A 352 13.00 18.62 2.62
CA TYR A 352 13.15 19.83 1.81
C TYR A 352 14.61 20.30 1.78
N TYR A 353 15.25 20.47 2.94
CA TYR A 353 16.66 20.84 3.03
C TYR A 353 17.56 19.84 2.31
N LYS A 354 17.32 18.53 2.42
CA LYS A 354 18.09 17.51 1.69
C LYS A 354 17.91 17.60 0.19
N LEU A 355 16.69 17.84 -0.28
CA LEU A 355 16.41 18.03 -1.70
C LEU A 355 17.05 19.31 -2.25
N GLU A 356 17.10 20.39 -1.47
CA GLU A 356 17.77 21.65 -1.85
C GLU A 356 19.30 21.59 -1.74
N SER A 357 19.85 20.95 -0.70
CA SER A 357 21.29 20.94 -0.40
C SER A 357 22.09 19.90 -1.18
N CYS A 358 21.42 18.93 -1.78
CA CYS A 358 22.05 18.07 -2.77
C CYS A 358 22.18 18.86 -4.09
N ASN A 359 23.42 19.14 -4.54
CA ASN A 359 23.73 19.76 -5.85
C ASN A 359 23.03 19.07 -7.04
N SER A 360 22.59 17.84 -6.83
CA SER A 360 21.61 17.16 -7.65
C SER A 360 20.64 16.40 -6.74
N VAL A 361 19.33 16.61 -6.89
CA VAL A 361 18.32 15.61 -6.48
C VAL A 361 18.60 14.25 -7.14
N PHE A 362 19.36 14.28 -8.25
CA PHE A 362 19.64 13.21 -9.19
C PHE A 362 21.15 13.05 -9.43
N ASN A 363 21.84 12.15 -8.72
CA ASN A 363 23.09 11.61 -9.24
C ASN A 363 22.72 10.51 -10.25
N ILE A 364 22.24 10.94 -11.41
CA ILE A 364 21.96 10.04 -12.51
C ILE A 364 23.22 9.95 -13.37
N ASP A 365 23.98 8.89 -13.17
CA ASP A 365 25.04 8.50 -14.10
C ASP A 365 24.36 7.95 -15.36
N PHE A 366 24.31 8.78 -16.40
CA PHE A 366 23.95 8.35 -17.74
C PHE A 366 25.19 7.88 -18.48
N GLU A 367 25.21 6.60 -18.83
CA GLU A 367 26.19 6.07 -19.78
C GLU A 367 25.49 5.82 -21.11
N PHE A 368 25.92 6.52 -22.15
CA PHE A 368 25.33 6.36 -23.46
C PHE A 368 26.11 5.37 -24.31
N GLY A 369 25.40 4.48 -24.98
CA GLY A 369 25.97 3.62 -26.02
C GLY A 369 26.38 4.42 -27.25
N LYS A 370 26.89 3.70 -28.26
CA LYS A 370 27.39 4.28 -29.52
C LYS A 370 26.41 5.32 -30.09
N LYS A 371 26.92 6.54 -30.24
CA LYS A 371 26.23 7.69 -30.82
C LYS A 371 26.18 7.57 -32.34
N VAL A 372 25.01 7.79 -32.91
CA VAL A 372 24.80 7.95 -34.34
C VAL A 372 24.13 9.30 -34.52
N GLU A 373 24.83 10.23 -35.16
CA GLU A 373 24.27 11.53 -35.49
C GLU A 373 23.56 11.48 -36.83
N THR A 374 22.41 12.11 -36.91
CA THR A 374 21.67 12.28 -38.16
C THR A 374 20.91 13.59 -38.15
N ILE A 375 20.53 14.08 -39.31
CA ILE A 375 19.73 15.30 -39.42
C ILE A 375 18.25 14.93 -39.23
N LEU A 376 17.54 15.69 -38.39
CA LEU A 376 16.13 15.45 -38.03
C LEU A 376 15.22 15.34 -39.27
N ALA A 377 15.50 16.08 -40.33
CA ALA A 377 14.78 16.01 -41.60
C ALA A 377 14.82 14.62 -42.27
N PHE A 378 15.85 13.81 -42.02
CA PHE A 378 15.97 12.45 -42.56
C PHE A 378 15.35 11.39 -41.65
N GLU A 379 14.68 11.80 -40.57
CA GLU A 379 14.05 10.88 -39.63
C GLU A 379 12.60 10.55 -39.96
N SER A 380 12.08 9.50 -39.35
CA SER A 380 10.68 9.14 -39.50
C SER A 380 9.76 10.30 -39.11
N THR A 381 8.61 10.39 -39.78
CA THR A 381 7.58 11.41 -39.53
C THR A 381 7.15 11.46 -38.06
N ASP A 382 7.14 10.31 -37.37
CA ASP A 382 6.78 10.22 -35.95
C ASP A 382 7.81 10.90 -35.04
N ILE A 383 9.10 10.75 -35.35
CA ILE A 383 10.20 11.38 -34.60
C ILE A 383 10.20 12.88 -34.87
N GLN A 384 10.03 13.30 -36.12
CA GLN A 384 9.91 14.71 -36.47
C GLN A 384 8.70 15.36 -35.76
N TYR A 385 7.57 14.66 -35.70
CA TYR A 385 6.36 15.14 -35.02
C TYR A 385 6.54 15.22 -33.50
N ALA A 386 7.17 14.23 -32.88
CA ALA A 386 7.51 14.26 -31.46
C ALA A 386 8.42 15.45 -31.13
N PHE A 387 9.48 15.67 -31.90
CA PHE A 387 10.38 16.82 -31.70
C PHE A 387 9.68 18.18 -31.87
N ARG A 388 8.75 18.32 -32.82
CA ARG A 388 7.95 19.54 -32.99
C ARG A 388 7.00 19.82 -31.83
N ARG A 389 6.48 18.79 -31.15
CA ARG A 389 5.62 18.94 -29.97
C ARG A 389 6.40 19.23 -28.69
N THR A 390 7.64 18.76 -28.60
CA THR A 390 8.43 18.79 -27.37
C THR A 390 9.45 19.93 -27.34
N CYS A 391 9.91 20.43 -28.50
CA CYS A 391 10.90 21.50 -28.60
C CYS A 391 10.49 22.56 -29.63
N THR A 392 10.76 23.84 -29.35
CA THR A 392 10.63 24.95 -30.30
C THR A 392 11.78 24.94 -31.32
N ILE A 393 11.74 24.03 -32.28
CA ILE A 393 12.77 23.92 -33.34
C ILE A 393 12.28 24.61 -34.61
N THR A 394 12.94 25.70 -35.02
CA THR A 394 12.61 26.47 -36.22
C THR A 394 13.30 25.96 -37.50
N HIS A 395 14.36 25.15 -37.38
CA HIS A 395 15.20 24.71 -38.51
C HIS A 395 15.44 23.19 -38.52
N ILE A 396 14.43 22.42 -38.93
CA ILE A 396 14.48 20.93 -38.98
C ILE A 396 15.54 20.43 -39.97
N GLU A 397 15.76 21.16 -41.07
CA GLU A 397 16.69 20.81 -42.14
C GLU A 397 18.17 20.84 -41.72
N SER A 398 18.49 21.53 -40.61
CA SER A 398 19.85 21.65 -40.08
C SER A 398 20.01 21.11 -38.66
N THR A 399 18.95 20.57 -38.05
CA THR A 399 19.00 20.07 -36.67
C THR A 399 19.62 18.67 -36.65
N ILE A 400 20.82 18.56 -36.06
CA ILE A 400 21.49 17.27 -35.84
C ILE A 400 20.94 16.66 -34.57
N ILE A 401 20.42 15.44 -34.66
CA ILE A 401 20.03 14.63 -33.52
C ILE A 401 20.99 13.47 -33.30
N ALA A 402 21.24 13.18 -32.04
CA ALA A 402 22.07 12.06 -31.62
C ALA A 402 21.17 10.89 -31.20
N ARG A 403 21.26 9.78 -31.91
CA ARG A 403 20.70 8.50 -31.50
C ARG A 403 21.73 7.70 -30.72
N HIS A 404 21.31 7.14 -29.60
CA HIS A 404 22.11 6.18 -28.85
C HIS A 404 21.44 4.80 -28.96
N LYS A 405 22.22 3.77 -29.31
CA LYS A 405 21.72 2.39 -29.46
C LYS A 405 21.13 1.85 -28.15
N TRP A 406 21.69 2.32 -27.04
CA TRP A 406 21.21 2.08 -25.70
C TRP A 406 21.65 3.24 -24.81
N PHE A 407 20.96 3.43 -23.69
CA PHE A 407 21.48 4.23 -22.59
C PHE A 407 21.43 3.39 -21.33
N ARG A 408 22.44 3.54 -20.49
CA ARG A 408 22.55 2.87 -19.21
C ARG A 408 22.26 3.89 -18.13
N LEU A 409 21.29 3.55 -17.30
CA LEU A 409 20.95 4.27 -16.09
C LEU A 409 21.38 3.38 -14.93
N GLN A 410 22.39 3.81 -14.16
CA GLN A 410 23.04 2.97 -13.15
C GLN A 410 23.59 1.65 -13.76
N ASN A 411 23.04 0.49 -13.39
CA ASN A 411 23.46 -0.82 -13.90
C ASN A 411 22.56 -1.38 -15.03
N ASN A 412 21.49 -0.68 -15.39
CA ASN A 412 20.48 -1.17 -16.32
C ASN A 412 20.63 -0.55 -17.71
N ILE A 413 20.62 -1.37 -18.77
CA ILE A 413 20.79 -0.94 -20.16
C ILE A 413 19.41 -0.91 -20.85
N TYR A 414 18.99 0.27 -21.29
CA TYR A 414 17.71 0.51 -21.94
C TYR A 414 17.88 0.69 -23.45
N LYS A 415 16.91 0.21 -24.22
CA LYS A 415 16.91 0.23 -25.69
C LYS A 415 15.73 1.06 -26.22
N ILE A 416 15.82 1.44 -27.49
CA ILE A 416 14.75 2.15 -28.21
C ILE A 416 13.45 1.36 -28.10
N GLY A 417 12.36 2.02 -27.67
CA GLY A 417 11.04 1.42 -27.46
C GLY A 417 10.72 1.01 -26.02
N MET A 418 11.65 1.19 -25.07
CA MET A 418 11.43 0.93 -23.65
C MET A 418 11.09 2.22 -22.89
N PHE A 419 10.13 2.14 -21.97
CA PHE A 419 9.89 3.19 -20.99
C PHE A 419 10.80 2.97 -19.78
N VAL A 420 11.36 4.06 -19.25
CA VAL A 420 12.32 4.00 -18.15
C VAL A 420 11.73 4.73 -16.95
N LEU A 421 11.30 3.95 -15.96
CA LEU A 421 11.00 4.47 -14.63
C LEU A 421 12.35 4.76 -13.94
N THR A 422 12.72 6.03 -13.82
CA THR A 422 14.08 6.43 -13.45
C THR A 422 14.39 6.27 -11.95
N ARG A 423 13.38 6.25 -11.07
CA ARG A 423 13.46 5.73 -9.70
C ARG A 423 12.12 5.73 -8.96
N PHE A 424 12.06 4.89 -7.92
CA PHE A 424 11.19 4.97 -6.74
C PHE A 424 12.12 5.31 -5.56
N ASP A 425 11.93 6.46 -4.89
CA ASP A 425 12.87 6.93 -3.84
C ASP A 425 12.37 6.63 -2.42
N ASP A 426 13.09 5.72 -1.75
CA ASP A 426 13.05 5.50 -0.30
C ASP A 426 14.03 6.46 0.40
N PHE A 427 13.52 7.57 0.92
CA PHE A 427 14.29 8.46 1.81
C PHE A 427 14.29 7.91 3.24
N GLU A 428 15.22 6.98 3.55
CA GLU A 428 15.56 6.55 4.91
C GLU A 428 16.79 7.34 5.44
N PRO A 429 16.74 7.90 6.65
CA PRO A 429 17.94 8.26 7.39
C PRO A 429 18.54 7.00 8.03
N ARG A 430 19.58 6.43 7.41
CA ARG A 430 20.53 5.56 8.14
C ARG A 430 21.67 6.45 8.62
N ASN A 431 21.90 6.47 9.93
CA ASN A 431 22.88 7.27 10.69
C ASN A 431 22.34 8.54 11.35
N LEU A 432 21.54 8.36 12.41
CA LEU A 432 21.68 9.23 13.58
C LEU A 432 22.84 8.68 14.42
N ALA A 433 24.06 9.02 14.02
CA ALA A 433 25.21 8.92 14.91
C ALA A 433 24.95 9.84 16.11
N LYS A 434 25.28 9.33 17.29
CA LYS A 434 25.33 10.02 18.58
C LYS A 434 25.80 11.47 18.41
N PHE A 435 24.90 12.42 18.66
CA PHE A 435 25.31 13.76 19.06
C PHE A 435 25.13 13.85 20.57
N SER A 436 26.25 13.66 21.26
CA SER A 436 26.43 14.08 22.64
C SER A 436 26.26 15.59 22.70
N LEU A 437 25.42 16.07 23.61
CA LEU A 437 25.35 17.47 24.00
C LEU A 437 26.74 17.99 24.40
N LEU A 438 27.13 19.12 23.81
CA LEU A 438 27.82 20.19 24.52
C LEU A 438 26.95 21.44 24.44
#